data_AF-A0A351FT10-F1
#
_entry.id   AF-A0A351FT10-F1
#
_cell.length_a   1.000
_cell.length_b   1.000
_cell.length_c   1.000
_cell.angle_alpha   90.00
_cell.angle_beta   90.00
_cell.angle_gamma   90.00
#
_symmetry.space_group_name_H-M   'P 1'
#
loop_
_entity.id
_entity.type
_entity.pdbx_description
1 polymer ?
#
loop_
_entity_poly.entity_id
_entity_poly.type
_entity_poly.pdbx_seq_one_letter_code
_entity_poly.pdbx_strand_id
1 'polypeptide(L)'
;VGVLGPPTAVHAFPRHSSAEQDPLLDNMLSVFEYPRATATVRSSVNEVEGFARRHFVVCGSEATFHIQPLDAPKARVALRNARGDYRKGYQEITFPRFVRYVDDAADLAKVVRGEKDAAFSYQHDLAVQRAVLESSQMKTN
;
A
#
# COMPACT_ATOMS: atom_id res chain seq x y z
N VAL A 1 -2.03 -3.81 -7.09
CA VAL A 1 -1.38 -3.51 -8.39
C VAL A 1 0.15 -3.54 -8.32
N GLY A 2 0.83 -2.64 -7.60
CA GLY A 2 2.31 -2.59 -7.60
C GLY A 2 3.05 -3.82 -7.02
N VAL A 3 2.40 -4.63 -6.17
CA VAL A 3 3.03 -5.80 -5.53
C VAL A 3 2.53 -7.12 -6.08
N LEU A 4 1.20 -7.28 -6.21
CA LEU A 4 0.56 -8.54 -6.62
C LEU A 4 -0.12 -8.46 -7.99
N GLY A 5 -0.01 -7.34 -8.72
CA GLY A 5 -0.81 -7.08 -9.92
C GLY A 5 -2.25 -6.66 -9.62
N PRO A 6 -3.15 -6.65 -10.61
CA PRO A 6 -4.58 -6.41 -10.41
C PRO A 6 -5.23 -7.56 -9.62
N PRO A 7 -6.18 -7.27 -8.72
CA PRO A 7 -6.94 -8.30 -8.01
C PRO A 7 -7.90 -9.04 -8.95
N THR A 8 -8.29 -10.26 -8.60
CA THR A 8 -9.35 -11.01 -9.30
C THR A 8 -10.74 -10.63 -8.80
N ALA A 9 -10.86 -10.21 -7.55
CA ALA A 9 -12.07 -9.70 -6.94
C ALA A 9 -11.74 -8.75 -5.78
N VAL A 10 -12.67 -7.85 -5.48
CA VAL A 10 -12.59 -6.91 -4.34
C VAL A 10 -13.87 -6.99 -3.53
N HIS A 11 -13.74 -7.17 -2.23
CA HIS A 11 -14.84 -7.23 -1.27
C HIS A 11 -14.71 -6.08 -0.27
N ALA A 12 -15.67 -5.16 -0.31
CA ALA A 12 -15.67 -3.97 0.53
C ALA A 12 -16.63 -4.12 1.73
N PHE A 13 -16.17 -3.63 2.88
CA PHE A 13 -16.90 -3.61 4.15
C PHE A 13 -16.93 -2.17 4.70
N PRO A 14 -17.66 -1.25 4.05
CA PRO A 14 -17.74 0.14 4.46
C PRO A 14 -18.49 0.30 5.79
N ARG A 15 -18.04 1.24 6.63
CA ARG A 15 -18.71 1.63 7.87
C ARG A 15 -18.66 3.15 8.03
N HIS A 16 -19.79 3.70 8.49
CA HIS A 16 -19.83 4.96 9.23
C HIS A 16 -19.87 4.57 10.71
N SER A 17 -18.82 4.92 11.45
CA SER A 17 -18.61 4.52 12.85
C SER A 17 -18.61 5.73 13.80
N SER A 18 -18.54 6.94 13.26
CA SER A 18 -18.63 8.17 14.04
C SER A 18 -20.04 8.36 14.62
N ALA A 19 -20.16 9.26 15.60
CA ALA A 19 -21.45 9.72 16.10
C ALA A 19 -22.00 10.91 15.29
N GLU A 20 -21.22 11.46 14.36
CA GLU A 20 -21.59 12.61 13.55
C GLU A 20 -22.68 12.21 12.55
N GLN A 21 -23.64 13.11 12.31
CA GLN A 21 -24.75 12.82 11.40
C GLN A 21 -24.41 13.24 9.97
N ASP A 22 -23.42 12.57 9.38
CA ASP A 22 -22.96 12.79 8.01
C ASP A 22 -22.93 11.47 7.20
N PRO A 23 -22.77 11.52 5.86
CA PRO A 23 -22.73 10.32 5.04
C PRO A 23 -21.32 9.73 4.84
N LEU A 24 -20.28 10.24 5.52
CA LEU A 24 -18.91 9.83 5.30
C LEU A 24 -18.68 8.41 5.83
N LEU A 25 -18.15 7.53 4.98
CA LEU A 25 -17.70 6.20 5.40
C LEU A 25 -16.31 6.32 6.05
N ASP A 26 -16.29 6.58 7.36
CA ASP A 26 -15.10 6.91 8.15
C ASP A 26 -14.20 5.72 8.54
N ASN A 27 -14.61 4.49 8.25
CA ASN A 27 -13.90 3.27 8.62
C ASN A 27 -14.12 2.17 7.57
N MET A 28 -13.17 2.07 6.65
CA MET A 28 -13.24 1.19 5.49
C MET A 28 -12.31 0.01 5.66
N LEU A 29 -12.79 -1.17 5.27
CA LEU A 29 -11.97 -2.36 5.03
C LEU A 29 -12.31 -2.91 3.65
N SER A 30 -11.29 -3.22 2.86
CA SER A 30 -11.45 -4.00 1.64
C SER A 30 -10.52 -5.20 1.63
N VAL A 31 -11.03 -6.34 1.17
CA VAL A 31 -10.28 -7.57 0.94
C VAL A 31 -10.13 -7.77 -0.57
N PHE A 32 -8.90 -7.97 -1.01
CA PHE A 32 -8.52 -8.17 -2.39
C PHE A 32 -8.13 -9.63 -2.58
N GLU A 33 -8.76 -10.29 -3.54
CA GLU A 33 -8.47 -11.67 -3.89
C GLU A 33 -7.42 -11.74 -5.00
N TYR A 34 -6.52 -12.71 -4.87
CA TYR A 34 -5.55 -13.10 -5.89
C TYR A 34 -5.49 -14.62 -5.95
N PRO A 35 -5.04 -15.22 -7.06
CA PRO A 35 -5.01 -16.69 -7.21
C PRO A 35 -4.27 -17.44 -6.09
N ARG A 36 -3.31 -16.78 -5.42
CA ARG A 36 -2.45 -17.38 -4.39
C ARG A 36 -2.22 -16.51 -3.16
N ALA A 37 -3.00 -15.44 -3.00
CA ALA A 37 -2.83 -14.49 -1.91
C ALA A 37 -4.13 -13.74 -1.62
N THR A 38 -4.20 -13.16 -0.43
CA THR A 38 -5.17 -12.12 -0.11
C THR A 38 -4.42 -10.87 0.32
N ALA A 39 -4.98 -9.71 0.03
CA ALA A 39 -4.50 -8.45 0.60
C ALA A 39 -5.67 -7.73 1.26
N THR A 40 -5.37 -6.97 2.32
CA THR A 40 -6.36 -6.11 2.95
C THR A 40 -5.87 -4.67 2.92
N VAL A 41 -6.80 -3.75 2.70
CA VAL A 41 -6.57 -2.32 2.86
C VAL A 41 -7.58 -1.83 3.88
N ARG A 42 -7.09 -1.23 4.97
CA ARG A 42 -7.91 -0.53 5.95
C ARG A 42 -7.58 0.95 5.88
N SER A 43 -8.62 1.77 5.83
CA SER A 43 -8.50 3.22 5.94
C SER A 43 -9.52 3.70 6.95
N SER A 44 -9.08 4.47 7.94
CA SER A 44 -9.98 5.06 8.92
C SER A 44 -9.50 6.45 9.33
N VAL A 45 -10.46 7.36 9.48
CA VAL A 45 -10.25 8.70 10.04
C VAL A 45 -10.49 8.75 11.55
N ASN A 46 -10.90 7.63 12.16
CA ASN A 46 -11.24 7.53 13.58
C ASN A 46 -10.05 7.14 14.46
N GLU A 47 -8.90 6.76 13.86
CA GLU A 47 -7.74 6.28 14.62
C GLU A 47 -6.98 7.44 15.28
N VAL A 48 -6.90 7.41 16.61
CA VAL A 48 -5.98 8.27 17.38
C VAL A 48 -4.55 8.00 16.92
N GLU A 49 -3.82 9.05 16.55
CA GLU A 49 -2.45 8.97 15.98
C GLU A 49 -2.35 8.11 14.70
N GLY A 50 -3.43 8.00 13.91
CA GLY A 50 -3.48 7.18 12.69
C GLY A 50 -2.34 7.45 11.69
N PHE A 51 -1.81 8.68 11.64
CA PHE A 51 -0.65 9.02 10.81
C PHE A 51 0.60 8.20 11.13
N ALA A 52 0.85 7.88 12.40
CA ALA A 52 1.99 7.07 12.85
C ALA A 52 1.74 5.56 12.65
N ARG A 53 0.48 5.16 12.45
CA ARG A 53 0.05 3.77 12.26
C ARG A 53 -0.02 3.33 10.80
N ARG A 54 0.09 4.28 9.86
CA ARG A 54 0.26 3.97 8.43
C ARG A 54 1.43 3.00 8.27
N HIS A 55 1.09 1.80 7.82
CA HIS A 55 2.02 0.70 7.67
C HIS A 55 1.73 -0.10 6.40
N PHE A 56 2.71 -0.87 5.98
CA PHE A 56 2.58 -1.81 4.88
C PHE A 56 3.26 -3.12 5.27
N VAL A 57 2.57 -4.24 5.03
CA VAL A 57 3.04 -5.58 5.40
C VAL A 57 2.91 -6.52 4.20
N VAL A 58 3.98 -7.27 3.93
CA VAL A 58 3.98 -8.37 2.96
C VAL A 58 4.44 -9.63 3.67
N CYS A 59 3.60 -10.66 3.63
CA CYS A 59 3.91 -11.97 4.19
C CYS A 59 4.08 -12.97 3.04
N GLY A 60 5.29 -13.48 2.88
CA GLY A 60 5.61 -14.60 1.99
C GLY A 60 5.98 -15.85 2.77
N SER A 61 6.17 -16.97 2.07
CA SER A 61 6.58 -18.24 2.68
C SER A 61 7.97 -18.18 3.33
N GLU A 62 8.83 -17.29 2.83
CA GLU A 62 10.25 -17.18 3.21
C GLU A 62 10.57 -15.96 4.07
N ALA A 63 9.67 -14.96 4.09
CA ALA A 63 9.91 -13.72 4.80
C ALA A 63 8.62 -12.96 5.11
N THR A 64 8.66 -12.16 6.17
CA THR A 64 7.67 -11.12 6.45
C THR A 64 8.38 -9.76 6.43
N PHE A 65 7.86 -8.81 5.67
CA PHE A 65 8.29 -7.43 5.64
C PHE A 65 7.21 -6.56 6.25
N HIS A 66 7.57 -5.69 7.19
CA HIS A 66 6.67 -4.69 7.79
C HIS A 66 7.39 -3.35 7.85
N ILE A 67 6.79 -2.30 7.30
CA ILE A 67 7.31 -0.93 7.37
C ILE A 67 6.33 -0.03 8.10
N GLN A 68 6.83 0.72 9.10
CA GLN A 68 6.06 1.67 9.89
C GLN A 68 6.98 2.62 10.67
N PRO A 69 6.72 3.94 10.72
CA PRO A 69 5.76 4.67 9.89
C PRO A 69 6.26 4.79 8.44
N LEU A 70 5.37 4.99 7.46
CA LEU A 70 5.78 5.11 6.05
C LEU A 70 6.69 6.32 5.75
N ASP A 71 6.47 7.46 6.43
CA ASP A 71 7.18 8.73 6.11
C ASP A 71 8.61 8.80 6.66
N ALA A 72 8.95 7.98 7.65
CA ALA A 72 10.30 7.86 8.21
C ALA A 72 10.61 6.36 8.38
N PRO A 73 10.82 5.65 7.26
CA PRO A 73 10.65 4.21 7.23
C PRO A 73 11.68 3.50 8.09
N LYS A 74 11.18 2.72 9.04
CA LYS A 74 11.90 1.60 9.65
C LYS A 74 11.18 0.34 9.19
N ALA A 75 11.92 -0.56 8.56
CA ALA A 75 11.39 -1.87 8.21
C ALA A 75 11.82 -2.89 9.26
N ARG A 76 10.86 -3.69 9.70
CA ARG A 76 11.10 -4.92 10.44
C ARG A 76 10.91 -6.09 9.48
N VAL A 77 11.95 -6.89 9.33
CA VAL A 77 11.95 -8.05 8.44
C VAL A 77 12.18 -9.30 9.27
N ALA A 78 11.36 -10.33 9.05
CA ALA A 78 11.65 -11.69 9.51
C ALA A 78 12.03 -12.56 8.33
N LEU A 79 13.18 -13.22 8.39
CA LEU A 79 13.57 -14.22 7.38
C LEU A 79 13.48 -15.64 7.96
N ARG A 80 12.93 -16.57 7.18
CA ARG A 80 12.92 -18.01 7.53
C ARG A 80 14.33 -18.57 7.69
N ASN A 81 15.23 -18.15 6.81
CA ASN A 81 16.65 -18.51 6.79
C ASN A 81 17.49 -17.26 6.53
N ALA A 82 18.75 -17.24 6.97
CA ALA A 82 19.68 -16.16 6.62
C ALA A 82 19.88 -16.08 5.09
N ARG A 83 20.01 -14.87 4.55
CA ARG A 83 20.19 -14.61 3.11
C ARG A 83 21.11 -13.40 2.92
N GLY A 84 22.27 -13.60 2.30
CA GLY A 84 23.27 -12.54 2.16
C GLY A 84 23.64 -11.93 3.52
N ASP A 85 23.56 -10.61 3.63
CA ASP A 85 23.85 -9.86 4.86
C ASP A 85 22.71 -9.89 5.89
N TYR A 86 21.57 -10.52 5.57
CA TYR A 86 20.40 -10.58 6.43
C TYR A 86 20.36 -11.89 7.22
N ARG A 87 20.15 -11.79 8.53
CA ARG A 87 20.10 -12.92 9.46
C ARG A 87 18.72 -13.60 9.47
N LYS A 88 18.69 -14.85 9.90
CA LYS A 88 17.44 -15.55 10.23
C LYS A 88 16.71 -14.85 11.37
N GLY A 89 15.38 -14.88 11.34
CA GLY A 89 14.52 -14.27 12.37
C GLY A 89 14.33 -12.77 12.14
N TYR A 90 13.84 -12.08 13.17
CA TYR A 90 13.54 -10.65 13.08
C TYR A 90 14.80 -9.78 13.12
N GLN A 91 14.80 -8.76 12.28
CA GLN A 91 15.79 -7.69 12.27
C GLN A 91 15.18 -6.37 11.78
N GLU A 92 15.85 -5.28 12.12
CA GLU A 92 15.52 -3.96 11.63
C GLU A 92 16.38 -3.61 10.41
N ILE A 93 15.78 -2.93 9.45
CA ILE A 93 16.42 -2.33 8.30
C ILE A 93 16.10 -0.83 8.34
N THR A 94 17.16 -0.03 8.33
CA THR A 94 17.09 1.42 8.28
C THR A 94 17.33 1.89 6.85
N PHE A 95 16.54 2.86 6.41
CA PHE A 95 16.72 3.50 5.11
C PHE A 95 17.33 4.90 5.31
N PRO A 96 17.99 5.44 4.27
CA PRO A 96 18.28 6.86 4.24
C PRO A 96 17.02 7.71 4.46
N ARG A 97 17.20 8.93 4.95
CA ARG A 97 16.07 9.85 5.13
C ARG A 97 15.37 10.06 3.79
N PHE A 98 14.08 9.76 3.76
CA PHE A 98 13.22 10.04 2.63
C PHE A 98 12.74 11.50 2.66
N VAL A 99 12.80 12.19 1.52
CA VAL A 99 12.26 13.54 1.35
C VAL A 99 11.15 13.46 0.32
N ARG A 100 9.90 13.58 0.79
CA ARG A 100 8.69 13.46 -0.05
C ARG A 100 8.75 14.44 -1.23
N TYR A 101 8.24 13.99 -2.37
CA TYR A 101 8.02 14.78 -3.59
C TYR A 101 9.24 15.24 -4.37
N VAL A 102 10.43 15.30 -3.76
CA VAL A 102 11.66 15.74 -4.47
C VAL A 102 11.97 14.77 -5.62
N ASP A 103 12.04 13.48 -5.32
CA ASP A 103 12.33 12.46 -6.32
C ASP A 103 11.17 12.27 -7.30
N ASP A 104 9.92 12.39 -6.83
CA ASP A 104 8.73 12.29 -7.69
C ASP A 104 8.68 13.41 -8.73
N ALA A 105 8.96 14.65 -8.33
CA ALA A 105 8.99 15.80 -9.23
C ALA A 105 10.16 15.70 -10.22
N ALA A 106 11.32 15.23 -9.76
CA ALA A 106 12.47 14.98 -10.62
C ALA A 106 12.17 13.87 -11.65
N ASP A 107 11.47 12.81 -11.24
CA ASP A 107 11.05 11.72 -12.12
C ASP A 107 10.05 12.21 -13.18
N LEU A 108 9.02 12.95 -12.76
CA LEU A 108 8.06 13.56 -13.68
C LEU A 108 8.77 14.46 -14.71
N ALA A 109 9.74 15.25 -14.28
CA ALA A 109 10.47 16.14 -15.18
C ALA A 109 11.28 15.37 -16.23
N LYS A 110 11.86 14.20 -15.88
CA LYS A 110 12.55 13.31 -16.84
C LYS A 110 11.56 12.74 -17.88
N VAL A 111 10.38 12.32 -17.43
CA VAL A 111 9.32 11.81 -18.32
C VAL A 111 8.87 12.88 -19.31
N VAL A 112 8.60 14.11 -18.83
CA VAL A 112 8.20 15.23 -19.68
C VAL A 112 9.26 15.59 -20.73
N ARG A 113 10.55 15.47 -20.37
CA ARG A 113 11.67 15.71 -21.30
C ARG A 113 11.96 14.53 -22.24
N GLY A 114 11.28 13.40 -22.10
CA GLY A 114 11.55 12.19 -22.89
C GLY A 114 12.84 11.47 -22.52
N GLU A 115 13.40 11.75 -21.34
CA GLU A 115 14.63 11.12 -20.84
C GLU A 115 14.36 9.73 -20.21
N LYS A 116 13.10 9.44 -19.90
CA LYS A 116 12.63 8.23 -19.25
C LYS A 116 11.18 7.95 -19.62
N ASP A 117 10.81 6.68 -19.77
CA ASP A 117 9.41 6.28 -19.81
C ASP A 117 8.74 6.42 -18.43
N ALA A 118 7.41 6.62 -18.43
CA ALA A 118 6.64 6.59 -17.20
C ALA A 118 6.79 5.24 -16.47
N ALA A 119 7.01 5.28 -15.17
CA ALA A 119 7.16 4.06 -14.36
C ALA A 119 5.88 3.21 -14.32
N PHE A 120 4.73 3.84 -14.53
CA PHE A 120 3.42 3.22 -14.54
C PHE A 120 2.76 3.40 -15.89
N SER A 121 2.22 2.30 -16.44
CA SER A 121 1.47 2.34 -17.68
C SER A 121 0.02 2.76 -17.43
N TYR A 122 -0.68 3.15 -18.49
CA TYR A 122 -2.12 3.37 -18.44
C TYR A 122 -2.89 2.18 -17.84
N GLN A 123 -2.49 0.94 -18.18
CA GLN A 123 -3.14 -0.25 -17.64
C GLN A 123 -2.92 -0.40 -16.13
N HIS A 124 -1.76 0.04 -15.63
CA HIS A 124 -1.51 0.09 -14.19
C HIS A 124 -2.50 1.02 -13.52
N ASP A 125 -2.58 2.27 -13.98
CA ASP A 125 -3.44 3.29 -13.38
C ASP A 125 -4.92 2.93 -13.48
N LEU A 126 -5.34 2.36 -14.62
CA LEU A 126 -6.70 1.85 -14.80
C LEU A 126 -7.02 0.73 -13.80
N ALA A 127 -6.09 -0.20 -13.56
CA ALA A 127 -6.27 -1.27 -12.58
C ALA A 127 -6.34 -0.73 -11.16
N VAL A 128 -5.52 0.28 -10.82
CA VAL A 128 -5.57 0.96 -9.53
C VAL A 128 -6.93 1.63 -9.35
N GLN A 129 -7.39 2.38 -10.35
CA GLN A 129 -8.65 3.12 -10.24
C GLN A 129 -9.86 2.20 -10.12
N ARG A 130 -9.90 1.09 -10.88
CA ARG A 130 -10.96 0.08 -10.73
C ARG A 130 -10.98 -0.50 -9.32
N ALA A 131 -9.82 -0.91 -8.81
CA ALA A 131 -9.66 -1.43 -7.45
C ALA A 131 -10.16 -0.43 -6.39
N VAL A 132 -9.85 0.86 -6.53
CA VAL A 132 -10.32 1.92 -5.62
C VAL A 132 -11.85 2.06 -5.68
N LEU A 133 -12.44 2.10 -6.87
CA LEU A 133 -13.89 2.24 -7.04
C LEU A 133 -14.64 1.03 -6.45
N GLU A 134 -14.18 -0.19 -6.72
CA GLU A 134 -14.76 -1.42 -6.14
C GLU A 134 -14.65 -1.42 -4.61
N SER A 135 -13.50 -1.01 -4.08
CA SER A 135 -13.28 -0.82 -2.63
C SER A 135 -14.23 0.19 -2.01
N SER A 136 -14.63 1.21 -2.77
CA SER A 136 -15.58 2.24 -2.35
C SER A 136 -17.04 1.87 -2.64
N GLN A 137 -17.33 0.64 -3.11
CA GLN A 137 -18.65 0.21 -3.59
C GLN A 137 -19.25 1.13 -4.67
N MET A 138 -18.38 1.77 -5.45
CA MET A 138 -18.75 2.59 -6.59
C MET A 138 -18.77 1.74 -7.86
N LYS A 139 -19.59 2.16 -8.84
CA LYS A 139 -19.70 1.43 -10.12
C LYS A 139 -18.39 1.49 -10.89
N THR A 140 -17.92 0.32 -11.32
CA THR A 140 -16.95 0.16 -12.39
C THR A 140 -17.70 -0.20 -13.67
N ASN A 141 -17.51 0.60 -14.73
CA ASN A 141 -18.14 0.39 -16.04
C ASN A 141 -17.68 -0.90 -16.72
#